data_AF-A0A257A2S6-F1
#
_entry.id   AF-A0A257A2S6-F1
#
_cell.length_a   1.000
_cell.length_b   1.000
_cell.length_c   1.000
_cell.angle_alpha   90.00
_cell.angle_beta   90.00
_cell.angle_gamma   90.00
#
_symmetry.space_group_name_H-M   'P 1'
#
loop_
_entity.id
_entity.type
_entity.pdbx_description
1 polymer ?
#
loop_
_entity_poly.entity_id
_entity_poly.type
_entity_poly.pdbx_seq_one_letter_code
_entity_poly.pdbx_strand_id
1 'polypeptide(L)'
;MNSCLLSSSKKVAIIYHWDCDGVASASIISKLLKSKAFFHIPKIGHYSLEAININLLRSLKPDLVLIVDYGLPAKDITNLEKTLSTKIAVIDH
;
A
#
# COMPACT_ATOMS: atom_id res chain seq x y z
N MET A 1 19.26 -17.64 -0.85
CA MET A 1 19.16 -16.22 -1.26
C MET A 1 17.87 -15.67 -0.67
N ASN A 2 17.94 -14.72 0.27
CA ASN A 2 16.76 -14.04 0.78
C ASN A 2 16.24 -13.12 -0.32
N SER A 3 15.11 -13.47 -0.94
CA SER A 3 14.47 -12.62 -1.94
C SER A 3 13.89 -11.38 -1.26
N CYS A 4 14.27 -10.19 -1.70
CA CYS A 4 13.68 -8.94 -1.23
C CYS A 4 12.16 -8.95 -1.51
N LEU A 5 11.34 -8.64 -0.49
CA LEU A 5 9.88 -8.67 -0.56
C LEU A 5 9.33 -7.85 -1.75
N LEU A 6 9.89 -6.66 -1.97
CA LEU A 6 9.54 -5.79 -3.09
C LEU A 6 9.94 -6.39 -4.44
N SER A 7 11.10 -7.06 -4.53
CA SER A 7 11.59 -7.66 -5.77
C SER A 7 10.87 -8.95 -6.18
N SER A 8 10.19 -9.60 -5.25
CA SER A 8 9.56 -10.92 -5.44
C SER A 8 8.04 -10.85 -5.68
N SER A 9 7.43 -9.70 -5.39
CA SER A 9 5.97 -9.49 -5.55
C SER A 9 5.62 -9.25 -7.02
N LYS A 10 4.58 -9.90 -7.57
CA LYS A 10 4.16 -9.70 -8.97
C LYS A 10 3.05 -8.66 -9.10
N LYS A 11 2.18 -8.57 -8.09
CA LYS A 11 1.08 -7.60 -7.98
C LYS A 11 1.20 -6.84 -6.67
N VAL A 12 1.35 -5.52 -6.77
CA VAL A 12 1.48 -4.64 -5.60
C VAL A 12 0.32 -3.66 -5.59
N ALA A 13 -0.44 -3.62 -4.50
CA ALA A 13 -1.40 -2.54 -4.27
C ALA A 13 -0.69 -1.44 -3.47
N ILE A 14 -0.63 -0.22 -4.01
CA ILE A 14 0.02 0.93 -3.39
C ILE A 14 -1.07 1.84 -2.83
N ILE A 15 -1.14 1.92 -1.50
CA ILE A 15 -1.96 2.89 -0.77
C ILE A 15 -1.08 4.10 -0.50
N TYR A 16 -1.53 5.30 -0.85
CA TYR A 16 -0.73 6.50 -0.66
C TYR A 16 -1.60 7.71 -0.31
N HIS A 17 -1.01 8.65 0.43
CA HIS A 17 -1.67 9.89 0.78
C HIS A 17 -1.95 10.76 -0.46
N TRP A 18 -3.06 11.49 -0.43
CA TRP A 18 -3.59 12.18 -1.63
C TRP A 18 -2.88 13.49 -1.96
N ASP A 19 -1.95 13.95 -1.14
CA ASP A 19 -1.21 15.16 -1.41
C ASP A 19 -0.03 14.93 -2.37
N CYS A 20 0.75 15.98 -2.60
CA CYS A 20 1.84 15.95 -3.56
C CYS A 20 2.94 14.96 -3.15
N ASP A 21 3.22 14.81 -1.86
CA ASP A 21 4.32 13.95 -1.40
C ASP A 21 3.95 12.48 -1.56
N GLY A 22 2.75 12.09 -1.12
CA GLY A 22 2.23 10.73 -1.32
C GLY A 22 2.14 10.35 -2.80
N VAL A 23 1.62 11.24 -3.66
CA VAL A 23 1.52 11.00 -5.12
C VAL A 23 2.91 10.85 -5.76
N ALA A 24 3.86 11.71 -5.41
CA ALA A 24 5.22 11.66 -5.95
C ALA A 24 5.93 10.38 -5.50
N SER A 25 5.87 10.05 -4.22
CA SER A 25 6.47 8.86 -3.63
C SER A 25 5.91 7.57 -4.22
N ALA A 26 4.58 7.45 -4.33
CA ALA A 26 3.94 6.29 -4.97
C ALA A 26 4.35 6.14 -6.44
N SER A 27 4.45 7.26 -7.18
CA SER A 27 4.86 7.28 -8.57
C SER A 27 6.31 6.82 -8.74
N ILE A 28 7.23 7.32 -7.91
CA ILE A 28 8.66 6.94 -7.94
C ILE A 28 8.79 5.45 -7.63
N ILE A 29 8.18 4.97 -6.54
CA ILE A 29 8.29 3.58 -6.13
C ILE A 29 7.73 2.65 -7.21
N SER A 30 6.59 3.00 -7.82
CA SER A 30 5.98 2.16 -8.87
C SER A 30 6.91 1.93 -10.08
N LYS A 31 7.77 2.89 -10.41
CA LYS A 31 8.77 2.77 -11.49
C LYS A 31 9.94 1.86 -11.11
N LEU A 32 10.24 1.76 -9.82
CA LEU A 32 11.30 0.89 -9.29
C LEU A 32 10.81 -0.55 -9.12
N LEU A 33 9.50 -0.75 -8.96
CA LEU A 33 8.88 -2.07 -8.92
C LEU A 33 8.90 -2.69 -10.32
N LYS A 34 9.37 -3.94 -10.43
CA LYS A 34 9.22 -4.76 -11.65
C LYS A 34 7.86 -5.46 -11.71
N SER A 35 6.87 -4.90 -11.02
CA SER A 35 5.61 -5.55 -10.66
C SER A 35 4.43 -4.75 -11.22
N LYS A 36 3.28 -5.40 -11.40
CA LYS A 36 2.04 -4.68 -11.72
C LYS A 36 1.59 -3.91 -10.48
N ALA A 37 1.65 -2.58 -10.54
CA ALA A 37 1.19 -1.69 -9.49
C ALA A 37 -0.29 -1.32 -9.66
N PHE A 38 -1.04 -1.34 -8.57
CA PHE A 38 -2.41 -0.84 -8.48
C PHE A 38 -2.46 0.29 -7.46
N PHE A 39 -2.83 1.48 -7.90
CA PHE A 39 -2.88 2.66 -7.07
C PHE A 39 -4.22 2.74 -6.33
N HIS A 40 -4.16 2.96 -5.02
CA HIS A 40 -5.32 3.17 -4.17
C HIS A 40 -5.14 4.45 -3.36
N ILE A 41 -6.02 5.41 -3.61
CA ILE A 41 -6.06 6.65 -2.83
C ILE A 41 -7.16 6.48 -1.77
N PRO A 42 -6.84 6.64 -0.48
CA PRO A 42 -7.85 6.75 0.56
C PRO A 42 -8.78 7.94 0.30
N LYS A 43 -9.92 7.99 1.00
CA LYS A 43 -10.82 9.14 0.90
C LYS A 43 -10.08 10.44 1.27
N ILE A 44 -10.06 11.40 0.35
CA ILE A 44 -9.40 12.70 0.53
C ILE A 44 -9.88 13.39 1.81
N GLY A 45 -8.94 13.87 2.61
CA GLY A 45 -9.18 14.55 3.89
C GLY A 45 -9.31 13.62 5.11
N HIS A 46 -9.12 12.31 4.95
CA HIS A 46 -9.22 11.33 6.03
C HIS A 46 -7.95 10.47 6.17
N TYR A 47 -7.40 10.35 7.38
CA TYR A 47 -6.09 9.71 7.62
C TYR A 47 -6.21 8.31 8.26
N SER A 48 -7.40 7.73 8.23
CA SER A 48 -7.72 6.51 8.99
C SER A 48 -7.88 5.28 8.10
N LEU A 49 -7.95 4.11 8.74
CA LEU A 49 -8.13 2.84 8.03
C LEU A 49 -9.48 2.77 7.30
N GLU A 50 -10.52 3.39 7.84
CA GLU A 50 -11.87 3.41 7.27
C GLU A 50 -11.94 4.18 5.94
N ALA A 51 -10.97 5.05 5.68
CA ALA A 51 -10.86 5.77 4.41
C ALA A 51 -10.34 4.89 3.26
N ILE A 52 -9.85 3.69 3.57
CA ILE A 52 -9.32 2.72 2.59
C ILE A 52 -10.45 1.79 2.13
N ASN A 53 -10.59 1.62 0.81
CA ASN A 53 -11.55 0.66 0.25
C ASN A 53 -10.97 -0.76 0.29
N ILE A 54 -11.13 -1.42 1.43
CA ILE A 54 -10.65 -2.79 1.68
C ILE A 54 -11.23 -3.80 0.68
N ASN A 55 -12.50 -3.64 0.27
CA ASN A 55 -13.14 -4.55 -0.68
C ASN A 55 -12.51 -4.47 -2.07
N LEU A 56 -12.20 -3.25 -2.52
CA LEU A 56 -11.44 -3.04 -3.75
C LEU A 56 -10.07 -3.71 -3.64
N LEU A 57 -9.30 -3.46 -2.57
CA LEU A 57 -7.99 -4.08 -2.37
C LEU A 57 -8.06 -5.61 -2.41
N ARG A 58 -9.05 -6.21 -1.74
CA ARG A 58 -9.27 -7.66 -1.76
C ARG A 58 -9.54 -8.20 -3.17
N SER A 59 -10.32 -7.48 -3.98
CA SER A 59 -10.65 -7.88 -5.35
C SER A 59 -9.43 -7.91 -6.29
N LEU A 60 -8.42 -7.07 -6.01
CA LEU A 60 -7.19 -7.00 -6.79
C LEU A 60 -6.28 -8.22 -6.59
N LYS A 61 -6.47 -8.95 -5.47
CA LYS A 61 -5.63 -10.07 -5.04
C LYS A 61 -4.12 -9.74 -5.13
N PRO A 62 -3.66 -8.70 -4.42
CA PRO A 62 -2.25 -8.31 -4.42
C PRO A 62 -1.40 -9.35 -3.68
N ASP A 63 -0.14 -9.50 -4.09
CA ASP A 63 0.85 -10.31 -3.35
C ASP A 63 1.45 -9.50 -2.18
N LEU A 64 1.38 -8.16 -2.30
CA LEU A 64 1.89 -7.18 -1.35
C LEU A 64 0.99 -5.94 -1.36
N VAL A 65 0.67 -5.43 -0.18
CA VAL A 65 0.16 -4.07 -0.01
C VAL A 65 1.31 -3.19 0.46
N LEU A 66 1.56 -2.09 -0.25
CA LEU A 66 2.55 -1.10 0.11
C LEU A 66 1.82 0.18 0.52
N ILE A 67 2.10 0.67 1.72
CA ILE A 67 1.58 1.94 2.23
C ILE A 67 2.68 2.97 2.16
N VAL A 68 2.40 4.12 1.56
CA VAL A 68 3.38 5.18 1.30
C VAL A 68 2.84 6.50 1.84
N ASP A 69 3.60 7.11 2.76
CA ASP A 69 3.38 8.46 3.27
C ASP A 69 1.95 8.72 3.79
N TYR A 70 1.33 7.72 4.44
CA TYR A 70 -0.08 7.82 4.87
C TYR A 70 -0.26 7.90 6.40
N GLY A 71 0.73 7.46 7.19
CA GLY A 71 0.74 7.66 8.64
C GLY A 71 -0.22 6.79 9.44
N LEU A 72 -0.56 5.58 8.96
CA LEU A 72 -1.46 4.70 9.72
C LEU A 72 -0.82 4.21 11.03
N PRO A 73 -1.58 4.19 12.14
CA PRO A 73 -1.13 3.56 13.38
C PRO A 73 -0.77 2.07 13.19
N ALA A 74 0.24 1.59 13.92
CA ALA A 74 0.68 0.19 13.86
C ALA A 74 -0.46 -0.83 14.10
N LYS A 75 -1.42 -0.50 14.98
CA LYS A 75 -2.62 -1.30 15.22
C LYS A 75 -3.47 -1.49 13.96
N ASP A 76 -3.58 -0.44 13.15
CA ASP A 76 -4.43 -0.41 11.96
C ASP A 76 -3.74 -1.12 10.79
N ILE A 77 -2.42 -0.99 10.69
CA ILE A 77 -1.59 -1.80 9.78
C ILE A 77 -1.76 -3.29 10.09
N THR A 78 -1.66 -3.66 11.37
CA THR A 78 -1.82 -5.06 11.81
C THR A 78 -3.23 -5.58 11.50
N ASN A 79 -4.26 -4.75 11.71
CA ASN A 79 -5.64 -5.10 11.38
C ASN A 79 -5.79 -5.29 9.87
N LEU A 80 -5.26 -4.37 9.05
CA LEU A 80 -5.32 -4.45 7.60
C LEU A 80 -4.63 -5.71 7.06
N GLU A 81 -3.46 -6.07 7.61
CA GLU A 81 -2.72 -7.27 7.23
C GLU A 81 -3.54 -8.53 7.49
N LYS A 82 -4.14 -8.64 8.68
CA LYS A 82 -5.04 -9.76 9.02
C LYS A 82 -6.26 -9.79 8.11
N THR A 83 -6.92 -8.65 7.92
CA THR A 83 -8.14 -8.54 7.11
C THR A 83 -7.90 -8.94 5.65
N LEU A 84 -6.78 -8.53 5.06
CA LEU A 84 -6.43 -8.85 3.67
C LEU A 84 -5.70 -10.20 3.54
N SER A 85 -5.21 -10.78 4.65
CA SER A 85 -4.35 -11.97 4.64
C SER A 85 -3.20 -11.82 3.63
N THR A 86 -2.65 -10.61 3.54
CA THR A 86 -1.64 -10.20 2.56
C THR A 86 -0.58 -9.40 3.29
N LYS A 87 0.70 -9.65 2.98
CA LYS A 87 1.82 -8.93 3.59
C LYS A 87 1.68 -7.43 3.34
N ILE A 88 2.03 -6.64 4.36
CA ILE A 88 2.06 -5.19 4.27
C ILE A 88 3.48 -4.68 4.47
N ALA A 89 3.90 -3.75 3.61
CA ALA A 89 5.09 -2.94 3.81
C ALA A 89 4.68 -1.48 3.95
N VAL A 90 5.39 -0.72 4.77
CA VAL A 90 5.13 0.70 5.03
C VAL A 90 6.40 1.48 4.76
N ILE A 91 6.28 2.59 4.03
CA ILE A 91 7.30 3.60 3.83
C ILE A 91 6.69 4.92 4.30
N ASP A 92 7.18 5.42 5.43
CA ASP A 92 6.72 6.64 6.06
C ASP A 92 7.93 7.39 6.64
N HIS A 93 7.76 8.68 6.93
CA HIS A 93 8.83 9.58 7.36
C HIS A 93 9.02 9.62 8.90
#